data_AF-W2ZZT0-F1
#
_entry.id   AF-W2ZZT0-F1
#
_cell.length_a   1.000
_cell.length_b   1.000
_cell.length_c   1.000
_cell.angle_alpha   90.00
_cell.angle_beta   90.00
_cell.angle_gamma   90.00
#
_symmetry.space_group_name_H-M   'P 1'
#
loop_
_entity.id
_entity.type
_entity.pdbx_description
1 polymer ?
#
loop_
_entity_poly.entity_id
_entity_poly.type
_entity_poly.pdbx_seq_one_letter_code
_entity_poly.pdbx_strand_id
1 'polypeptide(L)'
;MSTGWACSHVVAAMSINEQFDLDLAATRLPTTKLSGGQRKIPNALTIDITGAKRFSTKLITRLQREPMYIHNWQVCKTSFLKKMEIKGAQMKNGVYQWRVKFVDGDELFYECQDIAEIIAASRNIGLDVTSLDEQA
;
A
#
# COMPACT_ATOMS: atom_id res chain seq x y z
N MET A 1 -28.66 -5.96 -1.32
CA MET A 1 -27.24 -6.31 -1.09
C MET A 1 -27.21 -7.57 -0.24
N SER A 2 -27.17 -8.75 -0.85
CA SER A 2 -27.01 -10.01 -0.10
C SER A 2 -25.51 -10.22 0.12
N THR A 3 -25.08 -10.27 1.37
CA THR A 3 -23.75 -10.76 1.69
C THR A 3 -23.65 -12.19 1.16
N GLY A 4 -22.65 -12.51 0.35
CA GLY A 4 -22.43 -13.85 -0.24
C GLY A 4 -22.05 -14.94 0.79
N TRP A 5 -22.43 -14.74 2.05
CA TRP A 5 -22.14 -15.60 3.19
C TRP A 5 -23.44 -16.28 3.59
N ALA A 6 -23.50 -17.60 3.40
CA ALA A 6 -24.55 -18.44 3.96
C ALA A 6 -24.11 -18.97 5.33
N CYS A 7 -25.01 -18.97 6.29
CA CYS A 7 -24.81 -19.63 7.58
C CYS A 7 -24.92 -21.16 7.41
N SER A 8 -24.24 -21.90 8.29
CA SER A 8 -24.16 -23.37 8.22
C SER A 8 -25.52 -24.08 8.27
N HIS A 9 -26.47 -23.54 9.04
CA HIS A 9 -27.83 -24.12 9.13
C HIS A 9 -28.64 -23.96 7.85
N VAL A 10 -28.44 -22.88 7.08
CA VAL A 10 -29.09 -22.71 5.77
C VAL A 10 -28.53 -23.72 4.77
N VAL A 11 -27.22 -23.95 4.77
CA VAL A 11 -26.58 -24.97 3.93
C VAL A 11 -27.08 -26.38 4.29
N ALA A 12 -27.22 -26.68 5.59
CA ALA A 12 -27.76 -27.95 6.05
C ALA A 12 -29.23 -28.16 5.61
N ALA A 13 -30.08 -27.14 5.72
CA ALA A 13 -31.46 -27.21 5.26
C ALA A 13 -31.56 -27.41 3.73
N MET A 14 -30.70 -26.75 2.95
CA MET A 14 -30.64 -26.95 1.50
C MET A 14 -30.19 -28.37 1.13
N SER A 15 -29.30 -28.98 1.91
CA SER A 15 -28.88 -30.36 1.71
C SER A 15 -29.99 -31.36 2.02
N ILE A 16 -30.76 -31.13 3.09
CA ILE A 16 -31.95 -31.95 3.43
C ILE A 16 -33.02 -31.84 2.34
N ASN A 17 -33.19 -30.67 1.75
CA ASN A 17 -34.15 -30.43 0.68
C ASN A 17 -33.65 -30.85 -0.71
N GLU A 18 -32.52 -31.57 -0.81
CA GLU A 18 -31.90 -32.01 -2.08
C GLU A 18 -31.56 -30.86 -3.05
N GLN A 19 -31.51 -29.62 -2.55
CA GLN A 19 -31.17 -28.41 -3.33
C GLN A 19 -29.65 -28.18 -3.39
N PHE A 20 -28.89 -28.88 -2.54
CA PHE A 20 -27.45 -28.74 -2.43
C PHE A 20 -26.78 -30.07 -2.08
N ASP A 21 -25.84 -30.51 -2.91
CA ASP A 21 -25.04 -31.71 -2.65
C ASP A 21 -23.83 -31.34 -1.78
N LEU A 22 -23.92 -31.70 -0.49
CA LEU A 22 -22.89 -31.42 0.50
C LEU A 22 -21.60 -32.23 0.24
N ASP A 23 -21.72 -33.45 -0.26
CA ASP A 23 -20.59 -34.37 -0.48
C ASP A 23 -19.76 -33.93 -1.70
N LEU A 24 -20.45 -33.50 -2.77
CA LEU A 24 -19.81 -32.89 -3.93
C LEU A 24 -19.15 -31.55 -3.58
N ALA A 25 -19.77 -30.76 -2.70
CA ALA A 25 -19.19 -29.50 -2.26
C ALA A 25 -17.94 -29.71 -1.39
N ALA A 26 -17.96 -30.68 -0.47
CA ALA A 26 -16.84 -31.01 0.40
C ALA A 26 -15.63 -31.59 -0.37
N THR A 27 -15.86 -32.26 -1.51
CA THR A 27 -14.78 -32.76 -2.38
C THR A 27 -14.17 -31.67 -3.26
N ARG A 28 -14.95 -30.66 -3.67
CA ARG A 28 -14.47 -29.56 -4.53
C ARG A 28 -13.89 -28.39 -3.75
N LEU A 29 -14.39 -28.12 -2.56
CA LEU A 29 -13.96 -27.01 -1.72
C LEU A 29 -12.96 -27.50 -0.67
N PRO A 30 -11.84 -26.80 -0.49
CA PRO A 30 -10.92 -27.12 0.60
C PRO A 30 -11.62 -26.93 1.94
N THR A 31 -11.87 -28.03 2.65
CA THR A 31 -12.49 -28.05 4.00
C THR A 31 -11.52 -27.56 5.07
N THR A 32 -10.22 -27.58 4.77
CA THR A 32 -9.19 -26.98 5.59
C THR A 32 -8.88 -25.58 5.10
N LYS A 33 -8.90 -24.61 6.02
CA LYS A 33 -8.43 -23.27 5.75
C LYS A 33 -6.95 -23.35 5.40
N LEU A 34 -6.58 -22.96 4.18
CA LEU A 34 -5.17 -22.76 3.82
C LEU A 34 -4.52 -21.86 4.88
N SER A 35 -3.36 -22.29 5.39
CA SER A 35 -2.59 -21.50 6.35
C SER A 35 -2.33 -20.11 5.75
N GLY A 36 -2.72 -19.07 6.48
CA GLY A 36 -2.79 -17.70 5.97
C GLY A 36 -4.24 -17.28 5.79
N GLY A 37 -4.86 -16.78 6.86
CA GLY A 37 -6.19 -16.18 6.76
C GLY A 37 -6.25 -15.11 5.68
N GLN A 38 -7.45 -14.90 5.11
CA GLN A 38 -7.70 -13.83 4.15
C GLN A 38 -7.03 -12.55 4.65
N ARG A 39 -6.07 -12.04 3.87
CA ARG A 39 -5.30 -10.86 4.25
C ARG A 39 -6.30 -9.75 4.55
N LYS A 40 -6.27 -9.21 5.76
CA LYS A 40 -6.98 -7.96 6.06
C LYS A 40 -6.28 -6.87 5.26
N ILE A 41 -6.91 -6.44 4.17
CA ILE A 41 -6.44 -5.31 3.36
C ILE A 41 -6.99 -4.05 4.04
N PRO A 42 -6.16 -3.21 4.66
CA PRO A 42 -6.60 -1.87 5.04
C PRO A 42 -6.95 -1.12 3.74
N ASN A 43 -8.13 -0.50 3.69
CA ASN A 43 -8.67 0.24 2.55
C ASN A 43 -8.98 -0.59 1.28
N ALA A 44 -9.91 -1.54 1.41
CA ALA A 44 -10.40 -2.44 0.35
C ALA A 44 -11.07 -1.76 -0.88
N LEU A 45 -11.11 -0.43 -0.95
CA LEU A 45 -11.57 0.32 -2.13
C LEU A 45 -10.45 0.56 -3.16
N THR A 46 -9.20 0.21 -2.84
CA THR A 46 -8.07 0.39 -3.74
C THR A 46 -7.66 -0.97 -4.30
N ILE A 47 -7.76 -1.11 -5.62
CA ILE A 47 -7.35 -2.31 -6.38
C ILE A 47 -5.91 -2.66 -6.00
N ASP A 48 -5.65 -3.95 -5.75
CA ASP A 48 -4.29 -4.47 -5.60
C ASP A 48 -3.55 -4.29 -6.93
N ILE A 49 -2.80 -3.19 -7.08
CA ILE A 49 -1.83 -3.05 -8.16
C ILE A 49 -0.69 -4.00 -7.83
N THR A 50 -0.57 -5.08 -8.61
CA THR A 50 0.51 -6.06 -8.53
C THR A 50 1.85 -5.33 -8.72
N GLY A 51 2.54 -4.99 -7.63
CA GLY A 51 3.80 -4.25 -7.66
C GLY A 51 3.89 -3.02 -6.75
N ALA A 52 2.77 -2.52 -6.21
CA ALA A 52 2.79 -1.36 -5.33
C ALA A 52 3.55 -1.66 -4.03
N LYS A 53 4.72 -1.04 -3.83
CA LYS A 53 5.50 -1.21 -2.60
C LYS A 53 4.80 -0.42 -1.48
N ARG A 54 4.51 -1.08 -0.37
CA ARG A 54 3.89 -0.45 0.81
C ARG A 54 4.99 0.03 1.76
N PHE A 55 4.80 1.20 2.37
CA PHE A 55 5.66 1.67 3.46
C PHE A 55 5.01 1.41 4.82
N SER A 56 5.83 1.12 5.82
CA SER A 56 5.39 0.83 7.19
C SER A 56 4.89 2.09 7.89
N THR A 57 4.01 1.94 8.89
CA THR A 57 3.61 3.01 9.81
C THR A 57 4.79 3.63 10.57
N LYS A 58 5.93 2.94 10.61
CA LYS A 58 7.20 3.40 11.22
C LYS A 58 8.17 4.00 10.20
N LEU A 59 7.66 4.72 9.20
CA LEU A 59 8.48 5.30 8.13
C LEU A 59 9.59 6.21 8.69
N ILE A 60 9.27 7.08 9.64
CA ILE A 60 10.23 8.01 10.28
C ILE A 60 11.40 7.26 10.92
N THR A 61 11.11 6.22 11.72
CA THR A 61 12.14 5.40 12.37
C THR A 61 13.03 4.69 11.36
N ARG A 62 12.46 4.29 10.22
CA ARG A 62 13.22 3.66 9.14
C ARG A 62 14.10 4.66 8.40
N LEU A 63 13.59 5.86 8.10
CA LEU A 63 14.35 6.94 7.46
C LEU A 63 15.57 7.37 8.28
N GLN A 64 15.47 7.37 9.61
CA GLN A 64 16.60 7.67 10.49
C GLN A 64 17.69 6.59 10.49
N ARG A 65 17.33 5.32 10.26
CA ARG A 65 18.29 4.21 10.16
C ARG A 65 18.87 4.07 8.75
N GLU A 66 18.02 4.23 7.74
CA GLU A 66 18.32 4.02 6.33
C GLU A 66 17.90 5.27 5.54
N PRO A 67 18.71 6.34 5.53
CA PRO A 67 18.33 7.60 4.88
C PRO A 67 18.18 7.48 3.35
N MET A 68 18.84 6.48 2.73
CA MET A 68 18.72 6.18 1.30
C MET A 68 17.52 5.28 0.93
N TYR A 69 16.71 4.85 1.91
CA TYR A 69 15.58 3.93 1.65
C TYR A 69 14.56 4.48 0.63
N ILE A 70 14.38 5.81 0.60
CA ILE A 70 13.40 6.50 -0.25
C ILE A 70 14.02 7.13 -1.51
N HIS A 71 15.19 6.64 -1.93
CA HIS A 71 15.82 7.09 -3.16
C HIS A 71 14.97 6.77 -4.40
N ASN A 72 14.86 7.72 -5.32
CA ASN A 72 14.05 7.67 -6.55
C ASN A 72 12.54 7.51 -6.32
N TRP A 73 12.03 7.85 -5.15
CA TRP A 73 10.58 7.85 -4.91
C TRP A 73 9.94 9.10 -5.52
N GLN A 74 8.77 8.91 -6.14
CA GLN A 74 7.98 10.00 -6.72
C GLN A 74 6.99 10.54 -5.69
N VAL A 75 7.08 11.82 -5.36
CA VAL A 75 6.17 12.46 -4.40
C VAL A 75 5.45 13.64 -5.02
N CYS A 76 4.25 13.94 -4.53
CA CYS A 76 3.47 15.11 -4.91
C CYS A 76 3.16 15.95 -3.67
N LYS A 77 3.39 17.26 -3.79
CA LYS A 77 2.95 18.21 -2.75
C LYS A 77 1.54 18.71 -3.05
N THR A 78 0.62 18.50 -2.11
CA THR A 78 -0.81 18.80 -2.23
C THR A 78 -1.10 20.25 -2.62
N SER A 79 -0.23 21.19 -2.25
CA SER A 79 -0.39 22.62 -2.54
C SER A 79 -0.31 22.95 -4.04
N PHE A 80 0.39 22.14 -4.83
CA PHE A 80 0.67 22.45 -6.23
C PHE A 80 0.43 21.29 -7.20
N LEU A 81 0.08 20.09 -6.71
CA LEU A 81 -0.01 18.85 -7.52
C LEU A 81 1.20 18.61 -8.44
N LYS A 82 2.36 19.17 -8.07
CA LYS A 82 3.61 19.02 -8.82
C LYS A 82 4.27 17.72 -8.39
N LYS A 83 4.60 16.89 -9.39
CA LYS A 83 5.44 15.71 -9.22
C LYS A 83 6.87 16.12 -8.88
N MET A 84 7.46 15.40 -7.96
CA MET A 84 8.83 15.62 -7.48
C MET A 84 9.50 14.28 -7.25
N GLU A 85 10.82 14.27 -7.30
CA GLU A 85 11.61 13.06 -7.16
C GLU A 85 12.61 13.21 -6.01
N ILE A 86 12.70 12.21 -5.15
CA ILE A 86 13.64 12.19 -4.03
C ILE A 86 15.01 11.69 -4.54
N LYS A 87 16.01 12.60 -4.59
CA LYS A 87 17.35 12.29 -5.13
C LYS A 87 18.34 11.79 -4.09
N GLY A 88 18.10 12.05 -2.81
CA GLY A 88 18.99 11.57 -1.76
C GLY A 88 18.82 12.32 -0.45
N ALA A 89 19.65 11.97 0.53
CA ALA A 89 19.68 12.59 1.84
C ALA A 89 21.07 13.17 2.12
N GLN A 90 21.11 14.30 2.80
CA GLN A 90 22.31 14.91 3.36
C GLN A 90 22.10 15.17 4.85
N MET A 91 23.17 15.19 5.62
CA MET A 91 23.11 15.57 7.03
C MET A 91 23.61 17.00 7.18
N LYS A 92 22.79 17.90 7.72
CA LYS A 92 23.13 19.29 7.98
C LYS A 92 22.83 19.61 9.43
N ASN A 93 23.82 20.10 10.19
CA ASN A 93 23.70 20.42 11.61
C ASN A 93 23.17 19.26 12.48
N GLY A 94 23.51 18.01 12.13
CA GLY A 94 23.03 16.82 12.85
C GLY A 94 21.61 16.36 12.51
N VAL A 95 20.93 17.04 11.58
CA VAL A 95 19.59 16.66 11.10
C VAL A 95 19.68 16.15 9.66
N TYR A 96 19.00 15.04 9.37
CA TYR A 96 18.87 14.52 8.01
C TYR A 96 17.87 15.37 7.22
N GLN A 97 18.33 15.84 6.06
CA GLN A 97 17.55 16.59 5.08
C GLN A 97 17.55 15.85 3.75
N TRP A 98 16.38 15.58 3.21
CA TRP A 98 16.21 14.94 1.92
C TRP A 98 16.10 15.97 0.82
N ARG A 99 16.89 15.76 -0.24
CA ARG A 99 16.87 16.53 -1.47
C ARG A 99 15.75 16.03 -2.36
N VAL A 100 14.83 16.92 -2.69
CA VAL A 100 13.70 16.66 -3.58
C VAL A 100 13.81 17.59 -4.77
N LYS A 101 13.83 17.01 -5.97
CA LYS A 101 13.92 17.73 -7.24
C LYS A 101 12.54 17.82 -7.89
N PHE A 102 12.16 19.02 -8.25
CA PHE A 102 10.92 19.30 -8.98
C PHE A 102 11.13 19.07 -10.47
N VAL A 103 10.05 18.74 -11.19
CA VAL A 103 10.06 18.71 -12.66
C VAL A 103 10.46 20.07 -13.25
N ASP A 104 10.10 21.16 -12.56
CA ASP A 104 10.44 22.53 -12.96
C ASP A 104 11.92 22.89 -12.73
N GLY A 105 12.73 21.98 -12.20
CA GLY A 105 14.17 22.16 -11.99
C GLY A 105 14.56 22.69 -10.60
N ASP A 106 13.60 23.14 -9.79
CA ASP A 106 13.86 23.57 -8.41
C ASP A 106 14.28 22.38 -7.53
N GLU A 107 15.23 22.61 -6.63
CA GLU A 107 15.63 21.64 -5.60
C GLU A 107 15.29 22.19 -4.22
N LEU A 108 14.51 21.43 -3.45
CA LEU A 108 14.19 21.74 -2.07
C LEU A 108 14.70 20.67 -1.12
N PHE A 109 14.97 21.09 0.12
CA PHE A 109 15.39 20.21 1.19
C PHE A 109 14.28 20.09 2.23
N TYR A 110 13.95 18.86 2.60
CA TYR A 110 12.90 18.56 3.58
C TYR A 110 13.47 17.75 4.74
N GLU A 111 13.01 18.03 5.95
CA GLU A 111 13.38 17.23 7.12
C GLU A 111 12.63 15.89 7.13
N CYS A 112 13.03 15.00 8.05
CA CYS A 112 12.46 13.66 8.16
C CYS A 112 10.94 13.66 8.36
N GLN A 113 10.42 14.63 9.11
CA GLN A 113 8.99 14.74 9.39
C GLN A 113 8.24 15.24 8.16
N ASP A 114 8.71 16.32 7.56
CA ASP A 114 8.10 16.92 6.36
C ASP A 114 8.04 15.93 5.21
N ILE A 115 9.12 15.17 4.96
CA ILE A 115 9.12 14.21 3.85
C ILE A 115 8.19 13.04 4.11
N ALA A 116 8.06 12.59 5.36
CA ALA A 116 7.11 11.54 5.73
C ALA A 116 5.66 12.00 5.51
N GLU A 117 5.35 13.25 5.85
CA GLU A 117 4.04 13.86 5.60
C GLU A 117 3.77 14.02 4.10
N ILE A 118 4.75 14.46 3.31
CA ILE A 118 4.64 14.56 1.85
C ILE A 118 4.39 13.18 1.23
N ILE A 119 5.10 12.13 1.67
CA ILE A 119 4.90 10.75 1.21
C ILE A 119 3.48 10.26 1.55
N ALA A 120 3.02 10.50 2.78
CA ALA A 120 1.68 10.12 3.21
C ALA A 120 0.59 10.87 2.42
N ALA A 121 0.77 12.18 2.21
CA ALA A 121 -0.13 13.00 1.41
C ALA A 121 -0.18 12.55 -0.06
N SER A 122 0.98 12.26 -0.65
CA SER A 122 1.10 11.72 -2.02
C SER A 122 0.31 10.42 -2.17
N ARG A 123 0.41 9.53 -1.17
CA ARG A 123 -0.32 8.26 -1.16
C ARG A 123 -1.83 8.48 -1.04
N ASN A 124 -2.28 9.44 -0.23
CA ASN A 124 -3.70 9.78 -0.09
C ASN A 124 -4.31 10.35 -1.37
N ILE A 125 -3.50 10.98 -2.23
CA ILE A 125 -3.91 11.48 -3.56
C ILE A 125 -3.98 10.33 -4.60
N GLY A 126 -3.54 9.12 -4.26
CA GLY A 126 -3.53 7.97 -5.15
C GLY A 126 -2.28 7.87 -6.03
N LEU A 127 -1.23 8.65 -5.74
CA LEU A 127 0.06 8.51 -6.42
C LEU A 127 0.77 7.23 -5.95
N ASP A 128 1.31 6.46 -6.90
CA ASP A 128 2.27 5.41 -6.56
C ASP A 128 3.63 6.05 -6.27
N VAL A 129 3.91 6.24 -4.99
CA VAL A 129 5.15 6.86 -4.51
C VAL A 129 6.39 5.98 -4.80
N THR A 130 6.14 4.70 -5.10
CA THR A 130 7.17 3.67 -5.15
C THR A 130 7.44 3.12 -6.55
N SER A 131 6.68 3.58 -7.56
CA SER A 131 6.96 3.25 -8.95
C SER A 131 8.27 3.92 -9.34
N LEU A 132 9.30 3.10 -9.50
CA LEU A 132 10.41 3.44 -10.38
C LEU A 132 9.77 3.50 -11.77
N ASP A 133 9.86 4.64 -12.46
CA ASP A 133 9.47 4.70 -13.86
C ASP A 133 10.18 3.52 -14.57
N GLU A 134 9.41 2.61 -15.14
CA GLU A 134 9.89 1.69 -16.15
C GLU A 134 10.33 2.54 -17.35
N GLN A 135 11.57 3.01 -17.31
CA GLN A 135 12.29 3.41 -18.52
C GLN A 135 12.88 2.14 -19.13
N ALA A 136 12.14 1.57 -20.09
CA ALA A 136 12.68 0.74 -21.16
C ALA A 136 11.86 0.98 -22.42
#